data_AF-A0A945K2F0-F1
#
_entry.id   AF-A0A945K2F0-F1
#
_cell.length_a   1.000
_cell.length_b   1.000
_cell.length_c   1.000
_cell.angle_alpha   90.00
_cell.angle_beta   90.00
_cell.angle_gamma   90.00
#
_symmetry.space_group_name_H-M   'P 1'
#
loop_
_entity.id
_entity.type
_entity.pdbx_description
1 polymer ?
#
loop_
_entity_poly.entity_id
_entity_poly.type
_entity_poly.pdbx_seq_one_letter_code
_entity_poly.pdbx_strand_id
1 'polypeptide(L)'
;AFSDGANTNTSGATTDPAEYAVTVRAQSNLAGEWGQMKDLVARGDDFAAFVSGAVHIESQEGDGADELLAWTVDGIVKTGNLSLMGALIGASGDTDDRSQLGILAQAGFSLSPQLQPYVRLDQIDDDAADAVTAVTAGLNYYLNKHSAKFTTDVVYVLEPQNPSGVPGLNGGEFSSGIGLSSAQLNGDDPQIAIRAQLQLLF
;
A
#
# COMPACT_ATOMS: atom_id res chain seq x y z
N ALA A 1 13.20 -0.05 -13.00
CA ALA A 1 14.30 -0.03 -12.01
C ALA A 1 14.88 -1.43 -11.91
N PHE A 2 16.19 -1.56 -11.74
CA PHE A 2 16.83 -2.79 -11.30
C PHE A 2 16.94 -2.73 -9.77
N SER A 3 16.64 -3.83 -9.08
CA SER A 3 16.59 -3.92 -7.61
C SER A 3 17.38 -5.13 -7.14
N ASP A 4 17.72 -5.18 -5.86
CA ASP A 4 18.32 -6.31 -5.14
C ASP A 4 17.27 -7.30 -4.58
N GLY A 5 16.04 -7.23 -5.09
CA GLY A 5 14.91 -8.07 -4.71
C GLY A 5 13.98 -7.52 -3.62
N ALA A 6 12.78 -8.08 -3.49
CA ALA A 6 11.71 -7.64 -2.60
C ALA A 6 11.89 -8.09 -1.13
N ASN A 7 12.85 -8.99 -0.86
CA ASN A 7 13.04 -9.66 0.44
C ASN A 7 14.27 -9.19 1.24
N THR A 8 14.88 -8.04 0.92
CA THR A 8 16.11 -7.60 1.60
C THR A 8 15.86 -7.02 3.00
N ASN A 9 16.05 -7.84 4.02
CA ASN A 9 16.20 -7.38 5.41
C ASN A 9 17.60 -6.77 5.60
N THR A 10 17.82 -5.49 5.25
CA THR A 10 19.06 -4.70 5.56
C THR A 10 20.36 -5.52 5.67
N SER A 11 20.55 -6.50 4.78
CA SER A 11 21.75 -7.32 4.71
C SER A 11 22.67 -6.63 3.71
N GLY A 12 23.94 -6.49 4.05
CA GLY A 12 24.90 -5.77 3.22
C GLY A 12 24.90 -6.23 1.76
N ALA A 13 25.42 -5.39 0.87
CA ALA A 13 25.46 -5.53 -0.59
C ALA A 13 26.23 -6.77 -1.15
N THR A 14 26.40 -7.83 -0.36
CA THR A 14 27.15 -9.05 -0.70
C THR A 14 26.36 -10.34 -0.46
N THR A 15 25.11 -10.25 -0.02
CA THR A 15 24.17 -11.38 0.01
C THR A 15 23.10 -11.02 -1.00
N ASP A 16 23.26 -11.48 -2.23
CA ASP A 16 22.35 -11.22 -3.35
C ASP A 16 21.27 -12.31 -3.32
N PRO A 17 20.02 -12.03 -2.90
CA PRO A 17 18.97 -13.04 -2.89
C PRO A 17 18.35 -13.25 -4.28
N ALA A 18 18.58 -12.33 -5.24
CA ALA A 18 17.99 -12.35 -6.57
C ALA A 18 19.07 -12.40 -7.68
N GLU A 19 18.94 -13.33 -8.62
CA GLU A 19 19.74 -13.37 -9.86
C GLU A 19 19.39 -12.17 -10.76
N TYR A 20 18.10 -11.81 -10.80
CA TYR A 20 17.65 -10.57 -11.40
C TYR A 20 16.36 -10.10 -10.74
N ALA A 21 16.18 -8.77 -10.69
CA ALA A 21 14.89 -8.17 -10.36
C ALA A 21 14.65 -6.92 -11.22
N VAL A 22 13.49 -6.87 -11.88
CA VAL A 22 13.12 -5.80 -12.81
C VAL A 22 11.73 -5.28 -12.48
N THR A 23 11.62 -3.97 -12.29
CA THR A 23 10.32 -3.28 -12.13
C THR A 23 10.08 -2.29 -13.24
N VAL A 24 8.91 -2.34 -13.86
CA VAL A 24 8.42 -1.33 -14.80
C VAL A 24 7.14 -0.72 -14.26
N ARG A 25 7.05 0.61 -14.27
CA ARG A 25 5.85 1.35 -13.89
C ARG A 25 5.51 2.37 -14.96
N ALA A 26 4.24 2.47 -15.29
CA ALA A 26 3.70 3.47 -16.21
C ALA A 26 2.52 4.18 -15.54
N GLN A 27 2.29 5.42 -15.95
CA GLN A 27 1.25 6.27 -15.42
C GLN A 27 0.71 7.17 -16.52
N SER A 28 -0.60 7.43 -16.48
CA SER A 28 -1.31 8.22 -17.47
C SER A 28 -2.31 9.15 -16.79
N ASN A 29 -2.46 10.36 -17.34
CA ASN A 29 -3.54 11.26 -17.00
C ASN A 29 -4.73 11.00 -17.95
N LEU A 30 -5.88 10.67 -17.37
CA LEU A 30 -7.13 10.53 -18.11
C LEU A 30 -7.86 11.86 -18.22
N ALA A 31 -7.72 12.71 -17.19
CA ALA A 31 -8.24 14.07 -17.12
C ALA A 31 -7.46 14.92 -16.10
N GLY A 32 -7.52 16.23 -16.26
CA GLY A 32 -6.85 17.18 -15.37
C GLY A 32 -5.35 17.37 -15.67
N GLU A 33 -4.69 18.14 -14.82
CA GLU A 33 -3.28 18.49 -14.96
C GLU A 33 -2.39 17.58 -14.11
N TRP A 34 -1.21 17.20 -14.63
CA TRP A 34 -0.23 16.39 -13.90
C TRP A 34 0.13 16.94 -12.52
N GLY A 35 0.08 18.26 -12.32
CA GLY A 35 0.31 18.89 -11.02
C GLY A 35 -0.69 18.48 -9.93
N GLN A 36 -1.90 18.05 -10.32
CA GLN A 36 -2.93 17.57 -9.39
C GLN A 36 -2.62 16.17 -8.84
N MET A 37 -1.69 15.44 -9.46
CA MET A 37 -1.30 14.09 -9.03
C MET A 37 -0.30 14.08 -7.86
N LYS A 38 0.33 15.22 -7.54
CA LYS A 38 1.41 15.31 -6.55
C LYS A 38 1.04 14.82 -5.14
N ASP A 39 -0.25 14.83 -4.80
CA ASP A 39 -0.77 14.43 -3.51
C ASP A 39 -2.15 13.78 -3.69
N LEU A 40 -2.70 13.18 -2.63
CA LEU A 40 -4.07 12.65 -2.61
C LEU A 40 -5.07 13.63 -1.95
N VAL A 41 -4.77 14.93 -1.98
CA VAL A 41 -5.59 15.97 -1.35
C VAL A 41 -6.32 16.76 -2.42
N ALA A 42 -7.64 16.76 -2.39
CA ALA A 42 -8.46 17.61 -3.26
C ALA A 42 -8.86 18.88 -2.50
N ARG A 43 -8.62 20.09 -3.03
CA ARG A 43 -8.85 21.36 -2.34
C ARG A 43 -9.65 22.34 -3.20
N GLY A 44 -10.88 21.96 -3.53
CA GLY A 44 -11.65 22.68 -4.55
C GLY A 44 -11.05 22.47 -5.94
N ASP A 45 -10.47 21.29 -6.17
CA ASP A 45 -9.79 20.94 -7.40
C ASP A 45 -10.78 20.78 -8.55
N ASP A 46 -10.40 21.21 -9.75
CA ASP A 46 -11.07 20.76 -10.97
C ASP A 46 -10.93 19.24 -11.12
N PHE A 47 -11.88 18.63 -11.84
CA PHE A 47 -11.88 17.17 -12.03
C PHE A 47 -10.54 16.68 -12.62
N ALA A 48 -9.92 15.73 -11.94
CA ALA A 48 -8.72 15.05 -12.38
C ALA A 48 -8.83 13.55 -12.16
N ALA A 49 -8.32 12.78 -13.12
CA ALA A 49 -8.32 11.33 -13.07
C ALA A 49 -7.01 10.79 -13.62
N PHE A 50 -6.40 9.88 -12.88
CA PHE A 50 -5.12 9.26 -13.21
C PHE A 50 -5.21 7.76 -13.06
N VAL A 51 -4.47 7.04 -13.89
CA VAL A 51 -4.29 5.60 -13.80
C VAL A 51 -2.81 5.27 -13.88
N SER A 52 -2.36 4.33 -13.08
CA SER A 52 -1.01 3.80 -13.11
C SER A 52 -1.05 2.28 -13.04
N GLY A 53 0.04 1.67 -13.47
CA GLY A 53 0.27 0.25 -13.24
C GLY A 53 1.76 -0.04 -13.15
N ALA A 54 2.10 -1.09 -12.43
CA ALA A 54 3.46 -1.60 -12.38
C ALA A 54 3.48 -3.11 -12.45
N VAL A 55 4.59 -3.64 -12.96
CA VAL A 55 4.93 -5.06 -12.95
C VAL A 55 6.35 -5.20 -12.41
N HIS A 56 6.55 -6.20 -11.58
CA HIS A 56 7.81 -6.60 -10.98
C HIS A 56 8.03 -8.09 -11.24
N ILE A 57 9.23 -8.44 -11.69
CA ILE A 57 9.65 -9.82 -11.89
C ILE A 57 10.99 -9.99 -11.20
N GLU A 58 11.12 -11.03 -10.40
CA GLU A 58 12.34 -11.37 -9.68
C GLU A 58 12.58 -12.88 -9.75
N SER A 59 13.84 -13.29 -9.90
CA SER A 59 14.27 -14.69 -9.81
C SER A 59 15.41 -14.80 -8.80
N GLN A 60 15.41 -15.87 -8.00
CA GLN A 60 16.45 -16.15 -7.00
C GLN A 60 17.52 -17.12 -7.52
N GLU A 61 18.75 -17.03 -7.00
CA GLU A 61 19.83 -17.97 -7.38
C GLU A 61 19.85 -19.20 -6.46
N GLY A 62 19.86 -20.42 -7.03
CA GLY A 62 19.99 -21.67 -6.27
C GLY A 62 19.18 -22.86 -6.81
N ASP A 63 19.38 -24.04 -6.21
CA ASP A 63 18.60 -25.25 -6.52
C ASP A 63 17.21 -25.13 -5.87
N GLY A 64 16.14 -25.08 -6.69
CA GLY A 64 14.79 -24.67 -6.25
C GLY A 64 14.51 -23.17 -6.40
N ALA A 65 15.22 -22.48 -7.30
CA ALA A 65 15.02 -21.06 -7.63
C ALA A 65 13.54 -20.71 -7.84
N ASP A 66 13.04 -19.77 -7.03
CA ASP A 66 11.69 -19.25 -7.08
C ASP A 66 11.62 -18.03 -8.01
N GLU A 67 10.56 -17.91 -8.79
CA GLU A 67 10.24 -16.72 -9.59
C GLU A 67 9.07 -15.98 -8.95
N LEU A 68 9.29 -14.72 -8.57
CA LEU A 68 8.25 -13.82 -8.08
C LEU A 68 7.76 -12.95 -9.25
N LEU A 69 6.46 -13.02 -9.52
CA LEU A 69 5.75 -12.04 -10.33
C LEU A 69 4.84 -11.22 -9.41
N ALA A 70 4.97 -9.90 -9.43
CA ALA A 70 4.05 -8.99 -8.76
C ALA A 70 3.57 -7.88 -9.70
N TRP A 71 2.35 -7.41 -9.52
CA TRP A 71 1.78 -6.35 -10.33
C TRP A 71 0.81 -5.48 -9.52
N THR A 72 0.57 -4.27 -10.02
CA THR A 72 -0.47 -3.37 -9.49
C THR A 72 -1.15 -2.63 -10.63
N VAL A 73 -2.44 -2.36 -10.43
CA VAL A 73 -3.20 -1.37 -11.20
C VAL A 73 -3.84 -0.43 -10.20
N ASP A 74 -3.51 0.85 -10.29
CA ASP A 74 -3.96 1.87 -9.35
C ASP A 74 -4.52 3.10 -10.05
N GLY A 75 -5.40 3.83 -9.38
CA GLY A 75 -6.02 5.02 -9.92
C GLY A 75 -6.37 6.04 -8.85
N ILE A 76 -6.37 7.31 -9.25
CA ILE A 76 -6.72 8.44 -8.40
C ILE A 76 -7.75 9.28 -9.12
N VAL A 77 -8.80 9.68 -8.41
CA VAL A 77 -9.79 10.67 -8.88
C VAL A 77 -9.87 11.79 -7.85
N LYS A 78 -9.85 13.03 -8.33
CA LYS A 78 -10.07 14.24 -7.53
C LYS A 78 -11.16 15.08 -8.14
N THR A 79 -12.05 15.61 -7.31
CA THR A 79 -13.11 16.54 -7.74
C THR A 79 -13.60 17.37 -6.58
N GLY A 80 -13.53 18.70 -6.71
CA GLY A 80 -13.83 19.63 -5.64
C GLY A 80 -13.00 19.32 -4.39
N ASN A 81 -13.67 18.91 -3.31
CA ASN A 81 -13.02 18.57 -2.04
C ASN A 81 -12.83 17.06 -1.85
N LEU A 82 -13.28 16.22 -2.79
CA LEU A 82 -13.22 14.77 -2.70
C LEU A 82 -11.98 14.25 -3.44
N SER A 83 -11.22 13.38 -2.77
CA SER A 83 -10.20 12.54 -3.38
C SER A 83 -10.52 11.07 -3.15
N LEU A 84 -10.35 10.27 -4.19
CA LEU A 84 -10.51 8.83 -4.19
C LEU A 84 -9.25 8.19 -4.75
N MET A 85 -8.84 7.07 -4.17
CA MET A 85 -7.77 6.22 -4.67
C MET A 85 -8.22 4.76 -4.57
N GLY A 86 -7.86 3.97 -5.57
CA GLY A 86 -8.00 2.52 -5.51
C GLY A 86 -6.79 1.82 -6.12
N ALA A 87 -6.46 0.64 -5.62
CA ALA A 87 -5.47 -0.25 -6.22
C ALA A 87 -5.90 -1.72 -6.12
N LEU A 88 -5.55 -2.47 -7.15
CA LEU A 88 -5.51 -3.92 -7.16
C LEU A 88 -4.05 -4.34 -7.27
N ILE A 89 -3.62 -5.22 -6.38
CA ILE A 89 -2.25 -5.69 -6.28
C ILE A 89 -2.30 -7.21 -6.38
N GLY A 90 -1.47 -7.81 -7.22
CA GLY A 90 -1.41 -9.26 -7.33
C GLY A 90 0.01 -9.76 -7.29
N ALA A 91 0.21 -10.97 -6.79
CA ALA A 91 1.48 -11.64 -6.89
C ALA A 91 1.37 -13.16 -6.90
N SER A 92 2.38 -13.78 -7.47
CA SER A 92 2.55 -15.23 -7.49
C SER A 92 4.02 -15.60 -7.34
N GLY A 93 4.28 -16.72 -6.66
CA GLY A 93 5.58 -17.36 -6.56
C GLY A 93 5.48 -18.85 -6.93
N ASP A 94 6.53 -19.39 -7.52
CA ASP A 94 6.63 -20.80 -7.90
C ASP A 94 6.84 -21.73 -6.68
N THR A 95 7.35 -21.21 -5.55
CA THR A 95 7.39 -21.99 -4.30
C THR A 95 5.98 -22.19 -3.74
N ASP A 96 5.47 -23.41 -3.89
CA ASP A 96 4.17 -23.92 -3.42
C ASP A 96 2.94 -23.40 -4.20
N ASP A 97 3.07 -22.99 -5.47
CA ASP A 97 1.97 -22.48 -6.32
C ASP A 97 1.14 -21.37 -5.62
N ARG A 98 1.79 -20.47 -4.88
CA ARG A 98 1.09 -19.46 -4.09
C ARG A 98 0.69 -18.26 -4.94
N SER A 99 -0.56 -17.83 -4.82
CA SER A 99 -1.07 -16.56 -5.35
C SER A 99 -1.59 -15.66 -4.23
N GLN A 100 -1.51 -14.36 -4.44
CA GLN A 100 -2.06 -13.35 -3.53
C GLN A 100 -2.73 -12.24 -4.33
N LEU A 101 -3.88 -11.78 -3.85
CA LEU A 101 -4.60 -10.62 -4.34
C LEU A 101 -4.85 -9.63 -3.20
N GLY A 102 -4.49 -8.38 -3.44
CA GLY A 102 -4.70 -7.25 -2.55
C GLY A 102 -5.63 -6.21 -3.15
N ILE A 103 -6.49 -5.64 -2.32
CA ILE A 103 -7.37 -4.52 -2.67
C ILE A 103 -7.09 -3.38 -1.70
N LEU A 104 -6.96 -2.18 -2.25
CA LEU A 104 -6.85 -0.94 -1.49
C LEU A 104 -7.90 0.03 -2.03
N ALA A 105 -8.71 0.60 -1.15
CA ALA A 105 -9.59 1.72 -1.50
C ALA A 105 -9.50 2.80 -0.42
N GLN A 106 -9.28 4.06 -0.82
CA GLN A 106 -9.21 5.20 0.09
C GLN A 106 -10.06 6.36 -0.42
N ALA A 107 -10.77 7.01 0.49
CA ALA A 107 -11.51 8.24 0.22
C ALA A 107 -11.12 9.31 1.24
N GLY A 108 -10.86 10.53 0.77
CA GLY A 108 -10.59 11.70 1.59
C GLY A 108 -11.48 12.87 1.20
N PHE A 109 -11.93 13.64 2.19
CA PHE A 109 -12.75 14.83 1.93
C PHE A 109 -12.20 16.05 2.67
N SER A 110 -11.82 17.09 1.94
CA SER A 110 -11.32 18.32 2.55
C SER A 110 -12.46 19.16 3.12
N LEU A 111 -12.59 19.18 4.44
CA LEU A 111 -13.57 20.00 5.16
C LEU A 111 -13.14 21.47 5.23
N SER A 112 -11.83 21.72 5.27
CA SER A 112 -11.22 23.05 5.26
C SER A 112 -9.82 22.98 4.65
N PRO A 113 -9.15 24.11 4.40
CA PRO A 113 -7.75 24.10 3.94
C PRO A 113 -6.79 23.37 4.89
N GLN A 114 -7.17 23.17 6.16
CA GLN A 114 -6.35 22.56 7.19
C GLN A 114 -6.78 21.15 7.57
N LEU A 115 -8.01 20.72 7.25
CA LEU A 115 -8.56 19.47 7.79
C LEU A 115 -9.15 18.61 6.67
N GLN A 116 -8.67 17.36 6.61
CA GLN A 116 -9.15 16.34 5.69
C GLN A 116 -9.34 15.01 6.45
N PRO A 117 -10.57 14.65 6.83
CA PRO A 117 -10.89 13.27 7.16
C PRO A 117 -10.66 12.34 5.97
N TYR A 118 -10.31 11.10 6.29
CA TYR A 118 -10.24 10.02 5.31
C TYR A 118 -10.68 8.69 5.91
N VAL A 119 -11.10 7.80 5.04
CA VAL A 119 -11.35 6.39 5.34
C VAL A 119 -10.62 5.54 4.32
N ARG A 120 -10.23 4.34 4.72
CA ARG A 120 -9.51 3.41 3.88
C ARG A 120 -9.92 1.97 4.20
N LEU A 121 -9.99 1.16 3.17
CA LEU A 121 -10.19 -0.28 3.22
C LEU A 121 -8.96 -0.93 2.60
N ASP A 122 -8.44 -1.94 3.29
CA ASP A 122 -7.35 -2.78 2.85
C ASP A 122 -7.78 -4.23 3.00
N GLN A 123 -7.59 -5.02 1.94
CA GLN A 123 -7.87 -6.45 1.96
C GLN A 123 -6.72 -7.20 1.29
N ILE A 124 -6.35 -8.34 1.85
CA ILE A 124 -5.40 -9.27 1.26
C ILE A 124 -5.99 -10.68 1.36
N ASP A 125 -6.03 -11.37 0.23
CA ASP A 125 -6.42 -12.76 0.08
C ASP A 125 -5.23 -13.52 -0.51
N ASP A 126 -4.85 -14.64 0.09
CA ASP A 126 -3.70 -15.46 -0.32
C ASP A 126 -4.07 -16.89 -0.73
N ASP A 127 -5.36 -17.14 -0.98
CA ASP A 127 -5.96 -18.44 -1.33
C ASP A 127 -5.71 -19.58 -0.33
N ALA A 128 -4.83 -19.39 0.66
CA ALA A 128 -4.42 -20.38 1.65
C ALA A 128 -5.17 -20.22 2.98
N ALA A 129 -5.59 -18.98 3.31
CA ALA A 129 -6.38 -18.64 4.48
C ALA A 129 -7.56 -17.72 4.11
N ASP A 130 -8.42 -17.41 5.08
CA ASP A 130 -9.45 -16.39 4.92
C ASP A 130 -8.82 -15.01 4.71
N ALA A 131 -9.42 -14.19 3.84
CA ALA A 131 -8.91 -12.88 3.50
C ALA A 131 -8.84 -11.93 4.71
N VAL A 132 -7.68 -11.33 4.94
CA VAL A 132 -7.48 -10.32 5.98
C VAL A 132 -8.02 -8.99 5.50
N THR A 133 -8.97 -8.44 6.25
CA THR A 133 -9.57 -7.13 5.94
C THR A 133 -9.37 -6.15 7.09
N ALA A 134 -8.94 -4.93 6.76
CA ALA A 134 -8.88 -3.84 7.70
C ALA A 134 -9.56 -2.57 7.19
N VAL A 135 -10.12 -1.84 8.14
CA VAL A 135 -10.71 -0.53 7.91
C VAL A 135 -9.94 0.50 8.72
N THR A 136 -9.55 1.58 8.08
CA THR A 136 -8.90 2.72 8.71
C THR A 136 -9.81 3.94 8.62
N ALA A 137 -9.91 4.69 9.71
CA ALA A 137 -10.52 6.01 9.74
C ALA A 137 -9.56 7.01 10.38
N GLY A 138 -9.34 8.15 9.73
CA GLY A 138 -8.33 9.11 10.18
C GLY A 138 -8.58 10.55 9.76
N LEU A 139 -7.69 11.41 10.23
CA LEU A 139 -7.69 12.85 10.00
C LEU A 139 -6.29 13.31 9.60
N ASN A 140 -6.20 14.09 8.53
CA ASN A 140 -5.02 14.87 8.20
C ASN A 140 -5.25 16.33 8.62
N TYR A 141 -4.33 16.87 9.41
CA TYR A 141 -4.29 18.28 9.82
C TYR A 141 -3.05 18.98 9.26
N TYR A 142 -3.26 20.00 8.43
CA TYR A 142 -2.22 20.71 7.71
C TYR A 142 -1.85 22.02 8.43
N LEU A 143 -0.57 22.16 8.72
CA LEU A 143 0.02 23.27 9.46
C LEU A 143 0.84 24.16 8.51
N ASN A 144 0.84 25.47 8.78
CA ASN A 144 1.66 26.48 8.11
C ASN A 144 1.69 26.33 6.57
N LYS A 145 0.53 26.52 5.93
CA LYS A 145 0.38 26.42 4.46
C LYS A 145 0.94 25.11 3.88
N HIS A 146 0.75 23.99 4.58
CA HIS A 146 1.23 22.66 4.17
C HIS A 146 2.74 22.45 4.29
N SER A 147 3.43 23.24 5.10
CA SER A 147 4.83 22.95 5.43
C SER A 147 4.95 21.76 6.40
N ALA A 148 3.87 21.42 7.10
CA ALA A 148 3.79 20.26 7.97
C ALA A 148 2.38 19.65 7.95
N LYS A 149 2.30 18.33 8.14
CA LYS A 149 1.05 17.57 8.24
C LYS A 149 1.12 16.68 9.46
N PHE A 150 0.09 16.76 10.29
CA PHE A 150 -0.15 15.82 11.37
C PHE A 150 -1.29 14.89 10.96
N THR A 151 -1.06 13.59 11.03
CA THR A 151 -2.06 12.56 10.72
C THR A 151 -2.33 11.74 11.97
N THR A 152 -3.59 11.47 12.25
CA THR A 152 -3.99 10.50 13.28
C THR A 152 -5.11 9.63 12.74
N ASP A 153 -5.06 8.34 13.07
CA ASP A 153 -6.01 7.37 12.57
C ASP A 153 -6.14 6.16 13.47
N VAL A 154 -7.24 5.44 13.29
CA VAL A 154 -7.53 4.16 13.93
C VAL A 154 -7.63 3.13 12.82
N VAL A 155 -6.88 2.04 12.96
CA VAL A 155 -6.95 0.85 12.11
C VAL A 155 -7.69 -0.24 12.90
N TYR A 156 -8.70 -0.83 12.29
CA TYR A 156 -9.44 -1.96 12.82
C TYR A 156 -9.33 -3.14 11.85
N VAL A 157 -8.70 -4.23 12.30
CA VAL A 157 -8.57 -5.48 11.54
C VAL A 157 -9.71 -6.40 11.96
N LEU A 158 -10.58 -6.75 11.02
CA LEU A 158 -11.83 -7.47 11.30
C LEU A 158 -11.54 -8.92 11.71
N GLU A 159 -10.70 -9.59 10.93
CA GLU A 159 -10.35 -11.00 11.07
C GLU A 159 -8.83 -11.12 10.84
N PRO A 160 -8.02 -10.98 11.90
CA PRO A 160 -6.57 -10.98 11.77
C PRO A 160 -6.07 -12.42 11.57
N GLN A 161 -5.85 -12.78 10.30
CA GLN A 161 -5.05 -13.93 9.90
C GLN A 161 -3.65 -13.48 9.50
N ASN A 162 -2.66 -14.36 9.59
CA ASN A 162 -1.31 -14.06 9.16
C ASN A 162 -1.24 -14.59 7.73
N PRO A 163 -1.30 -13.70 6.72
CA PRO A 163 -1.23 -14.17 5.35
C PRO A 163 0.09 -14.94 5.19
N SER A 164 -0.04 -16.18 4.72
CA SER A 164 1.06 -17.05 4.33
C SER A 164 1.51 -16.76 2.90
N GLY A 165 1.17 -15.57 2.39
CA GLY A 165 1.33 -15.13 0.99
C GLY A 165 2.78 -15.10 0.49
N VAL A 166 2.98 -14.53 -0.70
CA VAL A 166 4.28 -14.58 -1.36
C VAL A 166 5.31 -13.72 -0.60
N PRO A 167 6.50 -14.25 -0.22
CA PRO A 167 7.55 -13.50 0.46
C PRO A 167 7.96 -12.24 -0.33
N GLY A 168 7.93 -11.07 0.31
CA GLY A 168 8.27 -9.77 -0.29
C GLY A 168 7.08 -8.80 -0.37
N LEU A 169 5.86 -9.33 -0.28
CA LEU A 169 4.62 -8.55 -0.14
C LEU A 169 3.92 -8.76 1.22
N ASN A 170 4.27 -9.81 1.95
CA ASN A 170 3.89 -10.04 3.35
C ASN A 170 4.44 -8.98 4.33
N GLY A 171 5.35 -8.10 3.88
CA GLY A 171 5.76 -6.90 4.61
C GLY A 171 4.78 -5.72 4.47
N GLY A 172 3.72 -5.90 3.67
CA GLY A 172 2.62 -4.96 3.45
C GLY A 172 1.99 -4.48 4.75
N GLU A 173 1.11 -3.49 4.64
CA GLU A 173 0.64 -2.62 5.73
C GLU A 173 0.15 -3.26 7.03
N PHE A 174 0.10 -4.58 7.16
CA PHE A 174 -0.19 -5.29 8.39
C PHE A 174 1.05 -5.82 9.12
N SER A 175 2.25 -5.49 8.66
CA SER A 175 3.49 -5.87 9.35
C SER A 175 3.65 -5.16 10.70
N SER A 176 4.54 -5.68 11.54
CA SER A 176 4.90 -5.09 12.85
C SER A 176 5.38 -3.63 12.74
N GLY A 177 5.71 -3.15 11.53
CA GLY A 177 6.11 -1.78 11.25
C GLY A 177 5.01 -0.73 11.43
N ILE A 178 3.73 -1.11 11.46
CA ILE A 178 2.60 -0.18 11.68
C ILE A 178 1.96 -0.28 13.07
N GLY A 179 2.61 -0.99 14.01
CA GLY A 179 2.12 -1.14 15.38
C GLY A 179 1.07 -2.25 15.58
N LEU A 180 0.92 -3.16 14.61
CA LEU A 180 0.17 -4.40 14.79
C LEU A 180 1.06 -5.50 15.35
N SER A 181 0.49 -6.33 16.21
CA SER A 181 1.21 -7.45 16.81
C SER A 181 1.20 -8.63 15.86
N SER A 182 2.36 -8.97 15.29
CA SER A 182 2.51 -10.18 14.48
C SER A 182 2.17 -11.47 15.25
N ALA A 183 2.31 -11.45 16.58
CA ALA A 183 1.94 -12.57 17.45
C ALA A 183 0.43 -12.76 17.63
N GLN A 184 -0.39 -11.74 17.32
CA GLN A 184 -1.84 -11.81 17.41
C GLN A 184 -2.52 -11.90 16.03
N LEU A 185 -1.74 -11.92 14.93
CA LEU A 185 -2.28 -12.13 13.59
C LEU A 185 -2.72 -13.58 13.35
N ASN A 186 -2.87 -14.43 14.38
CA ASN A 186 -3.32 -15.82 14.25
C ASN A 186 -4.43 -16.13 15.27
N GLY A 187 -5.35 -15.18 15.48
CA GLY A 187 -6.41 -15.31 16.48
C GLY A 187 -7.76 -14.82 15.96
N ASP A 188 -8.84 -15.33 16.53
CA ASP A 188 -10.21 -14.95 16.18
C ASP A 188 -10.59 -13.54 16.68
N ASP A 189 -9.71 -12.88 17.43
CA ASP A 189 -9.98 -11.60 18.06
C ASP A 189 -9.53 -10.42 17.18
N PRO A 190 -10.38 -9.42 16.91
CA PRO A 190 -10.03 -8.27 16.09
C PRO A 190 -8.88 -7.45 16.72
N GLN A 191 -8.03 -6.88 15.86
CA GLN A 191 -6.94 -5.99 16.28
C GLN A 191 -7.25 -4.53 16.03
N ILE A 192 -6.80 -3.67 16.95
CA ILE A 192 -6.92 -2.22 16.83
C ILE A 192 -5.55 -1.58 17.00
N ALA A 193 -5.19 -0.70 16.07
CA ALA A 193 -4.05 0.20 16.21
C ALA A 193 -4.52 1.65 16.17
N ILE A 194 -3.94 2.48 17.04
CA ILE A 194 -4.09 3.94 16.98
C ILE A 194 -2.75 4.50 16.55
N ARG A 195 -2.75 5.26 15.46
CA ARG A 195 -1.54 5.80 14.85
C ARG A 195 -1.55 7.33 14.91
N ALA A 196 -0.35 7.87 15.01
CA ALA A 196 -0.09 9.30 14.88
C ALA A 196 1.22 9.50 14.12
N GLN A 197 1.22 10.39 13.13
CA GLN A 197 2.37 10.69 12.29
C GLN A 197 2.50 12.19 12.09
N LEU A 198 3.73 12.69 12.17
CA LEU A 198 4.09 14.05 11.77
C LEU A 198 4.99 13.99 10.53
N GLN A 199 4.60 14.68 9.47
CA GLN A 199 5.39 14.85 8.25
C GLN A 199 5.75 16.33 8.08
N LEU A 200 7.00 16.60 7.71
CA LEU A 200 7.52 17.94 7.40
C LEU A 200 7.92 17.98 5.94
N LEU A 201 7.70 19.12 5.26
CA LEU A 201 8.12 19.37 3.88
C LEU A 201 7.63 18.29 2.88
N PHE A 202 6.31 18.16 2.70
CA PHE A 202 5.66 17.13 1.88
C PHE A 202 4.84 17.74 0.73
#